data_AF-A0A957BRK5-F1
#
_entry.id   AF-A0A957BRK5-F1
#
_cell.length_a   1.000
_cell.length_b   1.000
_cell.length_c   1.000
_cell.angle_alpha   90.00
_cell.angle_beta   90.00
_cell.angle_gamma   90.00
#
_symmetry.space_group_name_H-M   'P 1'
#
loop_
_entity.id
_entity.type
_entity.pdbx_description
1 polymer ?
#
loop_
_entity_poly.entity_id
_entity_poly.type
_entity_poly.pdbx_seq_one_letter_code
_entity_poly.pdbx_strand_id
1 'polypeptide(L)'
;YQPDLPAEQVQQLRDLARGKDHVLLSPFPGLKSPVVATAWGLQLELPDTSDSRLAAFVRNYANGPQTPEPGAACSGGFGQPIA
;
A
#
# COMPACT_ATOMS: atom_id res chain seq x y z
N TYR A 1 5.00 -3.08 4.75
CA TYR A 1 5.06 -4.51 5.09
C TYR A 1 6.29 -4.76 5.95
N GLN A 2 6.32 -5.80 6.78
CA GLN A 2 7.50 -6.07 7.62
C GLN A 2 8.72 -6.45 6.74
N PRO A 3 9.95 -6.01 7.04
CA PRO A 3 11.11 -6.24 6.16
C PRO A 3 11.50 -7.71 5.98
N ASP A 4 11.13 -8.58 6.91
CA ASP A 4 11.41 -10.03 6.95
C ASP A 4 10.31 -10.89 6.31
N LEU A 5 9.32 -10.26 5.66
CA LEU A 5 8.25 -10.95 4.95
C LEU A 5 8.82 -11.89 3.87
N PRO A 6 8.28 -13.12 3.70
CA PRO A 6 8.77 -14.05 2.68
C PRO A 6 8.78 -13.44 1.28
N ALA A 7 9.81 -13.74 0.48
CA ALA A 7 10.01 -13.13 -0.84
C ALA A 7 8.80 -13.29 -1.78
N GLU A 8 8.12 -14.44 -1.72
CA GLU A 8 6.88 -14.70 -2.47
C GLU A 8 5.75 -13.73 -2.08
N GLN A 9 5.57 -13.48 -0.79
CA GLN A 9 4.58 -12.52 -0.30
C GLN A 9 4.93 -11.09 -0.72
N VAL A 10 6.21 -10.71 -0.67
CA VAL A 10 6.64 -9.41 -1.17
C VAL A 10 6.38 -9.28 -2.68
N GLN A 11 6.53 -10.37 -3.44
CA GLN A 11 6.21 -10.38 -4.87
C GLN A 11 4.70 -10.18 -5.10
N GLN A 12 3.84 -10.84 -4.33
CA GLN A 12 2.38 -10.63 -4.38
C GLN A 12 2.00 -9.16 -4.10
N LEU A 13 2.66 -8.52 -3.13
CA LEU A 13 2.46 -7.09 -2.86
C LEU A 13 2.92 -6.20 -4.01
N ARG A 14 4.06 -6.53 -4.63
CA ARG A 14 4.55 -5.79 -5.81
C ARG A 14 3.58 -5.91 -6.97
N ASP A 15 3.05 -7.09 -7.22
CA ASP A 15 2.09 -7.33 -8.30
C ASP A 15 0.76 -6.64 -8.01
N LEU A 16 0.34 -6.58 -6.74
CA LEU A 16 -0.81 -5.80 -6.33
C LEU A 16 -0.62 -4.29 -6.58
N ALA A 17 0.57 -3.74 -6.32
CA ALA A 17 0.82 -2.30 -6.42
C ALA A 17 1.16 -1.83 -7.85
N ARG A 18 1.73 -2.70 -8.68
CA ARG A 18 2.22 -2.36 -10.02
C ARG A 18 1.10 -1.76 -10.89
N GLY A 19 1.37 -0.60 -11.48
CA GLY A 19 0.44 0.09 -12.39
C GLY A 19 -0.76 0.74 -11.71
N LYS A 20 -0.75 0.86 -10.37
CA LYS A 20 -1.76 1.61 -9.61
C LYS A 20 -1.16 2.95 -9.17
N ASP A 21 -1.60 4.04 -9.79
CA ASP A 21 -1.00 5.37 -9.62
C ASP A 21 -1.07 5.92 -8.18
N HIS A 22 -2.04 5.47 -7.39
CA HIS A 22 -2.27 5.91 -6.01
C HIS A 22 -1.88 4.87 -4.95
N VAL A 23 -1.03 3.90 -5.30
CA VAL A 23 -0.59 2.85 -4.38
C VAL A 23 0.92 2.84 -4.27
N LEU A 24 1.40 2.95 -3.03
CA LEU A 24 2.81 2.85 -2.69
C LEU A 24 3.04 1.60 -1.85
N LEU A 25 4.21 0.99 -2.05
CA LEU A 25 4.65 -0.19 -1.31
C LEU A 25 6.00 0.09 -0.68
N SER A 26 6.10 -0.08 0.64
CA SER A 26 7.34 0.17 1.38
C SER A 26 7.55 -0.86 2.51
N PRO A 27 8.78 -1.37 2.69
CA PRO A 27 9.15 -2.10 3.89
C PRO A 27 9.22 -1.15 5.08
N PHE A 28 8.66 -1.55 6.23
CA PHE A 28 8.66 -0.74 7.43
C PHE A 28 8.87 -1.63 8.68
N PRO A 29 9.96 -1.44 9.43
CA PRO A 29 10.22 -2.23 10.64
C PRO A 29 9.25 -1.86 11.77
N GLY A 30 8.90 -2.83 12.62
CA GLY A 30 8.06 -2.59 13.80
C GLY A 30 6.55 -2.47 13.53
N LEU A 31 6.06 -2.87 12.35
CA LEU A 31 4.62 -3.01 12.13
C LEU A 31 4.02 -4.05 13.08
N LYS A 32 2.81 -3.77 13.60
CA LYS A 32 2.06 -4.67 14.50
C LYS A 32 1.61 -5.97 13.84
N SER A 33 1.53 -5.98 12.51
CA SER A 33 1.15 -7.13 11.69
C SER A 33 2.09 -7.25 10.47
N PRO A 34 2.23 -8.45 9.86
CA PRO A 34 3.12 -8.67 8.70
C PRO A 34 2.87 -7.70 7.54
N VAL A 35 1.60 -7.40 7.27
CA VAL A 35 1.18 -6.38 6.31
C VAL A 35 0.23 -5.40 6.98
N VAL A 36 0.43 -4.12 6.69
CA VAL A 36 -0.47 -3.03 7.10
C VAL A 36 -0.76 -2.20 5.87
N ALA A 37 -2.04 -2.04 5.54
CA ALA A 37 -2.51 -1.14 4.49
C ALA A 37 -3.10 0.12 5.14
N THR A 38 -2.66 1.29 4.68
CA THR A 38 -3.05 2.58 5.26
C THR A 38 -3.59 3.49 4.16
N ALA A 39 -4.69 4.18 4.44
CA ALA A 39 -5.24 5.22 3.57
C ALA A 39 -6.01 6.24 4.40
N TRP A 40 -5.61 7.52 4.37
CA TRP A 40 -6.36 8.65 4.94
C TRP A 40 -7.02 8.39 6.31
N GLY A 41 -6.21 8.10 7.33
CA GLY A 41 -6.68 7.85 8.70
C GLY A 41 -7.26 6.45 8.94
N LEU A 42 -7.33 5.61 7.90
CA LEU A 42 -7.71 4.20 8.00
C LEU A 42 -6.47 3.32 7.98
N GLN A 43 -6.52 2.26 8.77
CA GLN A 43 -5.48 1.23 8.82
C GLN A 43 -6.14 -0.15 8.84
N LEU A 44 -5.63 -1.05 8.00
CA LEU A 44 -6.01 -2.45 7.95
C LEU A 44 -4.79 -3.31 8.25
N GLU A 45 -4.83 -4.03 9.35
CA GLU A 45 -3.81 -5.00 9.76
C GLU A 45 -4.13 -6.40 9.22
N LEU A 46 -3.13 -7.04 8.63
CA LEU A 46 -3.29 -8.26 7.86
C LEU A 46 -2.23 -9.29 8.26
N PRO A 47 -2.63 -10.55 8.51
CA PRO A 47 -1.70 -11.61 8.90
C PRO A 47 -0.78 -12.04 7.74
N ASP A 48 -1.21 -11.87 6.50
CA ASP A 48 -0.44 -12.20 5.29
C ASP A 48 -1.00 -11.47 4.05
N THR A 49 -0.36 -11.69 2.91
CA THR A 49 -0.67 -11.06 1.62
C THR A 49 -1.81 -11.70 0.83
N SER A 50 -2.23 -12.90 1.21
CA SER A 50 -3.33 -13.64 0.57
C SER A 50 -4.72 -13.22 1.10
N ASP A 51 -4.76 -12.44 2.18
CA ASP A 51 -6.00 -11.93 2.73
C ASP A 51 -6.75 -11.05 1.72
N SER A 52 -7.91 -11.55 1.29
CA SER A 52 -8.79 -10.89 0.32
C SER A 52 -9.17 -9.44 0.69
N ARG A 53 -9.14 -9.08 1.98
CA ARG A 53 -9.41 -7.72 2.46
C ARG A 53 -8.37 -6.72 1.94
N LEU A 54 -7.14 -7.15 1.66
CA LEU A 54 -6.09 -6.29 1.10
C LEU A 54 -6.48 -5.76 -0.28
N ALA A 55 -6.89 -6.65 -1.19
CA ALA A 55 -7.31 -6.26 -2.54
C ALA A 55 -8.56 -5.37 -2.50
N ALA A 56 -9.51 -5.69 -1.60
CA ALA A 56 -10.69 -4.85 -1.38
C ALA A 56 -10.34 -3.46 -0.85
N PHE A 57 -9.39 -3.37 0.10
CA PHE A 57 -8.93 -2.12 0.66
C PHE A 57 -8.31 -1.23 -0.41
N VAL A 58 -7.36 -1.76 -1.20
CA VAL A 58 -6.72 -1.00 -2.28
C VAL A 58 -7.75 -0.49 -3.28
N ARG A 59 -8.69 -1.35 -3.71
CA ARG A 59 -9.71 -0.98 -4.69
C ARG A 59 -10.65 0.12 -4.17
N ASN A 60 -11.01 0.08 -2.89
CA ASN A 60 -11.94 1.05 -2.32
C ASN A 60 -11.25 2.35 -1.90
N TYR A 61 -9.98 2.29 -1.47
CA TYR A 61 -9.35 3.40 -0.77
C TYR A 61 -8.22 4.10 -1.53
N ALA A 62 -7.63 3.53 -2.59
CA ALA A 62 -6.53 4.16 -3.32
C ALA A 62 -6.89 5.53 -3.90
N ASN A 63 -8.12 5.69 -4.43
CA ASN A 63 -8.64 6.97 -4.91
C ASN A 63 -10.16 7.06 -4.68
N GLY A 64 -10.62 6.55 -3.54
CA GLY A 64 -12.04 6.54 -3.17
C GLY A 64 -12.53 7.90 -2.67
N PRO A 65 -13.84 8.12 -2.56
CA PRO A 65 -14.44 9.45 -2.27
C PRO A 65 -14.03 10.05 -0.91
N GLN A 66 -13.54 9.24 0.01
CA GLN A 66 -13.00 9.68 1.30
C GLN A 66 -11.59 10.31 1.23
N THR A 67 -10.91 10.23 0.08
CA THR A 67 -9.61 10.89 -0.10
C THR A 67 -9.80 12.42 -0.08
N PRO A 68 -8.97 13.20 0.63
CA PRO A 68 -9.05 14.66 0.63
C PRO A 68 -8.86 15.28 -0.76
N GLU A 69 -8.13 14.60 -1.65
CA GLU A 69 -7.81 15.09 -2.99
C GLU A 69 -8.15 14.06 -4.08
N PRO A 70 -9.44 13.83 -4.39
CA PRO A 70 -9.83 12.80 -5.35
C PRO A 70 -9.36 13.13 -6.76
N GLY A 71 -8.65 12.18 -7.38
CA GLY A 71 -8.13 12.33 -8.75
C GLY A 71 -6.90 13.24 -8.87
N ALA A 72 -6.35 13.75 -7.76
CA ALA A 72 -5.07 14.44 -7.79
C ALA A 72 -3.97 13.47 -8.23
N ALA A 73 -3.06 13.98 -9.08
CA ALA A 73 -1.97 13.18 -9.61
C ALA A 73 -0.85 13.03 -8.56
N CYS A 74 -0.32 11.82 -8.41
CA CYS A 74 0.91 11.57 -7.63
C CYS A 74 2.19 11.86 -8.45
N SER A 75 2.06 12.09 -9.76
CA SER A 75 3.16 12.35 -10.69
C SER A 75 3.49 13.85 -10.80
N GLY A 76 4.72 14.17 -11.20
CA GLY A 76 5.14 15.55 -11.49
C GLY A 76 5.70 16.32 -10.29
N GLY A 77 5.99 15.64 -9.18
CA GLY A 77 6.70 16.23 -8.05
C GLY A 77 8.15 16.63 -8.38
N PHE A 78 8.66 17.65 -7.69
CA PHE A 78 10.05 18.08 -7.79
C PHE A 78 10.91 17.41 -6.72
N GLY A 79 12.06 16.85 -7.12
CA GLY A 79 13.03 16.20 -6.23
C GLY A 79 13.25 14.71 -6.55
N GLN A 80 14.34 14.14 -6.02
CA GLN A 80 14.59 12.70 -6.02
C GLN A 80 14.35 12.17 -4.60
N PRO A 81 13.47 11.17 -4.40
CA PRO A 81 13.40 10.50 -3.12
C PRO A 81 14.77 9.89 -2.81
N ILE A 82 15.27 10.14 -1.60
CA ILE A 82 16.40 9.38 -1.06
C ILE A 82 15.97 7.90 -1.01
N ALA A 83 16.72 7.07 -1.74
CA ALA A 83 16.47 5.63 -1.86
C ALA A 83 16.76 4.89 -0.55
#